data_AF-A0A1M6JUV9-F1
#
_entry.id   AF-A0A1M6JUV9-F1
#
_cell.length_a   1.000
_cell.length_b   1.000
_cell.length_c   1.000
_cell.angle_alpha   90.00
_cell.angle_beta   90.00
_cell.angle_gamma   90.00
#
_symmetry.space_group_name_H-M   'P 1'
#
loop_
_entity.id
_entity.type
_entity.pdbx_description
1 polymer ?
#
loop_
_entity_poly.entity_id
_entity_poly.type
_entity_poly.pdbx_seq_one_letter_code
_entity_poly.pdbx_strand_id
1 'polypeptide(L)'
;MRSIFITVACLATILAIVFLILPLGSLLMIPAIAALLFGYLAYRISDEPKKKFPKFILMVTALICLAGITKLFVIKDKVENDANFENRIETSKEDAIKELDDIENELEEDLDF
;
A
#
# COMPACT_ATOMS: atom_id res chain seq x y z
N MET A 1 10.75 13.13 31.96
CA MET A 1 10.90 11.95 31.08
C MET A 1 9.57 11.55 30.43
N ARG A 2 8.53 11.21 31.22
CA ARG A 2 7.23 10.74 30.71
C ARG A 2 6.49 11.68 29.75
N SER A 3 6.51 13.00 30.00
CA SER A 3 5.81 13.98 29.16
C SER A 3 6.36 14.04 27.73
N ILE A 4 7.66 13.78 27.55
CA ILE A 4 8.34 13.80 26.25
C ILE A 4 7.79 12.65 25.38
N PHE A 5 7.65 11.45 25.96
CA PHE A 5 7.05 10.31 25.25
C PHE A 5 5.60 10.57 24.85
N ILE A 6 4.83 11.27 25.69
CA ILE A 6 3.44 11.64 25.38
C ILE A 6 3.38 12.67 24.26
N THR A 7 4.25 13.70 24.27
CA THR A 7 4.29 14.71 23.21
C THR A 7 4.70 14.12 21.87
N VAL A 8 5.69 13.22 21.87
CA VAL A 8 6.11 12.49 20.66
C VAL A 8 5.01 11.56 20.16
N ALA A 9 4.36 10.81 21.06
CA ALA A 9 3.22 9.97 20.68
C ALA A 9 2.07 10.79 20.09
N CYS A 10 1.76 11.95 20.69
CA CYS A 10 0.72 12.86 20.21
C CYS A 10 1.03 13.40 18.81
N LEU A 11 2.27 13.89 18.59
CA LEU A 11 2.73 14.32 17.27
C LEU A 11 2.64 13.20 16.24
N ALA A 12 3.08 11.99 16.58
CA ALA A 12 3.00 10.82 15.70
C ALA A 12 1.55 10.42 15.40
N THR A 13 0.63 10.49 16.37
CA THR A 13 -0.80 10.23 16.16
C THR A 13 -1.42 11.27 15.22
N ILE A 14 -1.10 12.56 15.39
CA ILE A 14 -1.57 13.62 14.48
C ILE A 14 -1.06 13.36 13.06
N LEU A 15 0.22 13.01 12.93
CA LEU A 15 0.80 12.68 11.63
C LEU A 15 0.09 11.47 11.02
N ALA A 16 -0.19 10.41 11.80
CA ALA A 16 -0.96 9.26 11.32
C ALA A 16 -2.38 9.64 10.86
N ILE A 17 -3.06 10.58 11.54
CA ILE A 17 -4.37 11.07 11.09
C ILE A 17 -4.26 11.77 9.73
N VAL A 18 -3.23 12.61 9.53
CA VAL A 18 -2.99 13.27 8.23
C VAL A 18 -2.73 12.24 7.13
N PHE A 19 -1.90 11.23 7.40
CA PHE A 19 -1.62 10.11 6.49
C PHE A 19 -2.82 9.16 6.27
N LEU A 20 -3.86 9.22 7.11
CA LEU A 20 -5.08 8.43 6.93
C LEU A 20 -6.06 9.14 5.97
N ILE A 21 -6.07 10.47 6.02
CA ILE A 21 -6.85 11.35 5.13
C ILE A 21 -6.19 11.38 3.75
N LEU A 22 -4.87 11.56 3.70
CA LEU A 22 -4.12 11.43 2.45
C LEU A 22 -4.02 9.95 2.07
N PRO A 23 -4.28 9.56 0.81
CA PRO A 23 -4.18 8.17 0.37
C PRO A 23 -2.71 7.78 0.12
N LEU A 24 -1.84 7.96 1.11
CA LEU A 24 -0.42 7.63 1.04
C LEU A 24 -0.14 6.11 1.19
N GLY A 25 -1.19 5.29 1.09
CA GLY A 25 -1.11 3.83 1.12
C GLY A 25 -0.40 3.32 2.39
N SER A 26 0.66 2.55 2.17
CA SER A 26 1.45 1.90 3.23
C SER A 26 2.25 2.86 4.12
N LEU A 27 2.47 4.12 3.69
CA LEU A 27 3.26 5.09 4.47
C LEU A 27 2.59 5.49 5.79
N LEU A 28 1.26 5.36 5.90
CA LEU A 28 0.50 5.54 7.15
C LEU A 28 1.00 4.62 8.27
N MET A 29 1.50 3.46 7.91
CA MET A 29 1.86 2.40 8.86
C MET A 29 3.07 2.79 9.72
N ILE A 30 4.01 3.59 9.17
CA ILE A 30 5.22 4.04 9.86
C ILE A 30 4.89 4.93 11.09
N PRO A 31 4.18 6.08 10.94
CA PRO A 31 3.83 6.91 12.08
C PRO A 31 2.82 6.22 13.01
N ALA A 32 1.93 5.37 12.48
CA ALA A 32 0.97 4.62 13.30
C ALA A 32 1.65 3.62 14.25
N ILE A 33 2.60 2.81 13.75
CA ILE A 33 3.36 1.86 14.58
C ILE A 33 4.23 2.60 15.60
N ALA A 34 4.89 3.68 15.18
CA ALA A 34 5.69 4.51 16.08
C ALA A 34 4.84 5.09 17.21
N ALA A 35 3.65 5.63 16.91
CA ALA A 35 2.72 6.15 17.90
C ALA A 35 2.22 5.05 18.87
N LEU A 36 2.01 3.83 18.36
CA LEU A 36 1.58 2.69 19.18
C LEU A 36 2.68 2.27 20.17
N LEU A 37 3.93 2.15 19.70
CA LEU A 37 5.08 1.83 20.53
C LEU A 37 5.36 2.90 21.57
N PHE A 38 5.39 4.18 21.18
CA PHE A 38 5.60 5.29 22.10
C PHE A 38 4.44 5.46 23.10
N GLY A 39 3.19 5.29 22.65
CA GLY A 39 2.01 5.30 23.51
C GLY A 39 2.02 4.18 24.54
N TYR A 40 2.44 2.98 24.14
CA TYR A 40 2.59 1.81 25.03
C TYR A 40 3.70 2.01 26.05
N LEU A 41 4.85 2.52 25.62
CA LEU A 41 5.97 2.80 26.51
C LEU A 41 5.60 3.91 27.52
N ALA A 42 4.88 4.94 27.06
CA ALA A 42 4.34 5.99 27.92
C ALA A 42 3.35 5.43 28.95
N TYR A 43 2.46 4.50 28.55
CA TYR A 43 1.55 3.81 29.47
C TYR A 43 2.30 3.02 30.53
N ARG A 44 3.38 2.30 30.16
CA ARG A 44 4.18 1.49 31.09
C ARG A 44 4.95 2.32 32.12
N ILE A 45 5.41 3.51 31.73
CA ILE A 45 6.11 4.47 32.59
C ILE A 45 5.14 5.28 33.48
N SER A 46 3.83 5.16 33.27
CA SER A 46 2.84 6.01 33.92
C SER A 46 2.33 5.46 35.26
N ASP A 47 2.33 6.26 36.33
CA ASP A 47 1.63 5.91 37.58
C ASP A 47 0.10 5.87 37.45
N GLU A 48 -0.53 4.98 38.25
CA GLU A 48 -1.97 4.65 38.32
C GLU A 48 -2.94 5.83 38.09
N PRO A 49 -2.83 7.00 38.75
CA PRO A 49 -3.80 8.08 38.55
C PRO A 49 -3.70 8.77 37.17
N LYS A 50 -2.57 8.63 36.48
CA LYS A 50 -2.30 9.32 35.21
C LYS A 50 -2.27 8.37 34.01
N LYS A 51 -2.52 7.06 34.18
CA LYS A 51 -2.56 6.08 33.08
C LYS A 51 -3.73 6.27 32.10
N LYS A 52 -4.77 7.01 32.48
CA LYS A 52 -5.99 7.21 31.67
C LYS A 52 -5.72 7.87 30.31
N PHE A 53 -4.85 8.88 30.27
CA PHE A 53 -4.52 9.62 29.05
C PHE A 53 -3.74 8.79 28.02
N PRO A 54 -2.61 8.13 28.36
CA PRO A 54 -1.91 7.26 27.42
C PRO A 54 -2.75 6.04 27.00
N LYS A 55 -3.64 5.54 27.86
CA LYS A 55 -4.59 4.47 27.51
C LYS A 55 -5.60 4.92 26.43
N PHE A 56 -6.10 6.16 26.52
CA PHE A 56 -6.98 6.74 25.51
C PHE A 56 -6.25 6.93 24.17
N ILE A 57 -5.04 7.49 24.19
CA ILE A 57 -4.22 7.65 22.98
C ILE A 57 -4.01 6.29 22.30
N LEU A 58 -3.60 5.25 23.05
CA LEU A 58 -3.43 3.91 22.49
C LEU A 58 -4.69 3.36 21.81
N MET A 59 -5.86 3.57 22.42
CA MET A 59 -7.13 3.11 21.87
C MET A 59 -7.45 3.81 20.54
N VAL A 60 -7.23 5.13 20.48
CA VAL A 60 -7.39 5.92 19.25
C VAL A 60 -6.39 5.49 18.18
N THR A 61 -5.11 5.33 18.51
CA THR A 61 -4.09 4.88 17.57
C THR A 61 -4.39 3.48 17.03
N ALA A 62 -4.89 2.58 17.89
CA ALA A 62 -5.29 1.24 17.46
C ALA A 62 -6.46 1.26 16.46
N LEU A 63 -7.45 2.12 16.65
CA LEU A 63 -8.55 2.33 15.70
C LEU A 63 -8.05 2.88 14.36
N ILE A 64 -7.14 3.87 14.39
CA ILE A 64 -6.50 4.41 13.19
C ILE A 64 -5.73 3.32 12.44
N CYS A 65 -5.01 2.47 13.17
CA CYS A 65 -4.29 1.35 12.57
C CYS A 65 -5.24 0.36 11.88
N LEU A 66 -6.35 0.01 12.53
CA LEU A 66 -7.36 -0.88 11.96
C LEU A 66 -8.01 -0.28 10.69
N ALA A 67 -8.31 1.02 10.72
CA ALA A 67 -8.82 1.76 9.56
C ALA A 67 -7.78 1.84 8.41
N GLY A 68 -6.50 1.96 8.74
CA GLY A 68 -5.41 1.94 7.77
C GLY A 68 -5.22 0.57 7.11
N ILE A 69 -5.24 -0.51 7.90
CA ILE A 69 -5.12 -1.88 7.42
C ILE A 69 -6.30 -2.23 6.50
N THR A 70 -7.52 -1.83 6.86
CA THR A 70 -8.69 -2.06 6.00
C THR A 70 -8.57 -1.33 4.67
N LYS A 71 -8.12 -0.06 4.63
CA LYS A 71 -7.81 0.60 3.34
C LYS A 71 -6.72 -0.12 2.54
N LEU A 72 -5.64 -0.56 3.19
CA LEU A 72 -4.53 -1.26 2.54
C LEU A 72 -4.94 -2.64 2.00
N PHE A 73 -5.83 -3.37 2.66
CA PHE A 73 -6.32 -4.67 2.20
C PHE A 73 -7.49 -4.57 1.21
N VAL A 74 -8.31 -3.51 1.30
CA VAL A 74 -9.43 -3.26 0.38
C VAL A 74 -8.92 -2.74 -0.96
N ILE A 75 -7.88 -1.90 -0.94
CA ILE A 75 -7.05 -1.67 -2.12
C ILE A 75 -6.13 -2.89 -2.20
N LYS A 76 -6.69 -4.06 -2.54
CA LYS A 76 -5.86 -5.12 -3.11
C LYS A 76 -5.01 -4.40 -4.15
N ASP A 77 -3.69 -4.58 -4.08
CA ASP A 77 -2.88 -4.64 -5.28
C ASP A 77 -3.60 -5.64 -6.17
N LYS A 78 -4.55 -5.12 -6.94
CA LYS A 78 -5.03 -5.75 -8.12
C LYS A 78 -3.76 -5.68 -8.94
N VAL A 79 -2.95 -6.73 -8.81
CA VAL A 79 -2.40 -7.39 -9.98
C VAL A 79 -3.64 -7.55 -10.84
N GLU A 80 -3.97 -6.51 -11.60
CA GLU A 80 -4.70 -6.70 -12.83
C GLU A 80 -3.81 -7.71 -13.51
N ASN A 81 -4.22 -8.97 -13.41
CA ASN A 81 -3.73 -9.99 -14.30
C ASN A 81 -3.94 -9.31 -15.65
N ASP A 82 -2.85 -8.84 -16.22
CA ASP A 82 -2.84 -7.88 -17.32
C ASP A 82 -3.26 -8.71 -18.53
N ALA A 83 -4.55 -9.05 -18.57
CA ALA A 83 -5.15 -9.81 -19.64
C ALA A 83 -4.99 -9.03 -20.93
N ASN A 84 -4.84 -7.70 -20.85
CA ASN A 84 -4.42 -6.88 -21.97
C ASN A 84 -2.98 -7.16 -22.39
N PHE A 85 -2.03 -7.32 -21.47
CA PHE A 85 -0.66 -7.72 -21.81
C PHE A 85 -0.60 -9.14 -22.40
N GLU A 86 -1.30 -10.11 -21.82
CA GLU A 86 -1.30 -11.49 -22.33
C GLU A 86 -1.95 -11.56 -23.73
N ASN A 87 -3.10 -10.89 -23.94
CA ASN A 87 -3.70 -10.75 -25.27
C ASN A 87 -2.77 -9.99 -26.24
N ARG A 88 -2.08 -8.93 -25.81
CA ARG A 88 -1.14 -8.19 -26.67
C ARG A 88 0.05 -9.05 -27.11
N ILE A 89 0.56 -9.93 -26.24
CA ILE A 89 1.63 -10.86 -26.58
C ILE A 89 1.13 -11.92 -27.56
N GLU A 90 -0.09 -12.44 -27.37
CA GLU A 90 -0.69 -13.42 -28.28
C GLU A 90 -0.97 -12.81 -29.66
N THR A 91 -1.65 -11.65 -29.71
CA THR A 91 -1.90 -10.92 -30.97
C THR A 91 -0.60 -10.55 -31.67
N SER A 92 0.42 -10.06 -30.95
CA SER A 92 1.71 -9.73 -31.55
C SER A 92 2.43 -10.94 -32.13
N LYS A 93 2.23 -12.14 -31.58
CA LYS A 93 2.78 -13.38 -32.14
C LYS A 93 2.00 -13.82 -33.37
N GLU A 94 0.68 -13.78 -33.32
CA GLU A 94 -0.16 -14.12 -34.48
C GLU A 94 0.08 -13.18 -35.66
N ASP A 95 0.20 -11.86 -35.41
CA ASP A 95 0.47 -10.87 -36.44
C ASP A 95 1.86 -11.08 -37.05
N ALA A 96 2.87 -11.38 -36.22
CA ALA A 96 4.22 -11.69 -36.72
C ALA A 96 4.26 -12.98 -37.55
N ILE A 97 3.46 -14.00 -37.20
CA ILE A 97 3.35 -15.23 -38.00
C ILE A 97 2.66 -14.93 -39.33
N LYS A 98 1.56 -14.18 -39.33
CA LYS A 98 0.86 -13.79 -40.57
C LYS A 98 1.75 -12.95 -41.48
N GLU A 99 2.52 -12.03 -40.94
CA GLU A 99 3.47 -11.23 -41.72
C GLU A 99 4.55 -12.12 -42.37
N LEU A 100 5.01 -13.17 -41.67
CA LEU A 100 5.94 -14.14 -42.23
C LEU A 100 5.29 -15.01 -43.33
N ASP A 101 4.07 -15.49 -43.11
CA ASP A 101 3.32 -16.28 -44.09
C ASP A 101 3.00 -15.44 -45.34
N ASP A 102 2.61 -14.18 -45.18
CA ASP A 102 2.35 -13.26 -46.29
C ASP A 102 3.63 -13.00 -47.10
N ILE A 103 4.77 -12.81 -46.43
CA ILE A 103 6.09 -12.68 -47.10
C ILE A 103 6.48 -13.97 -47.84
N GLU A 104 6.21 -15.15 -47.26
CA GLU A 104 6.50 -16.43 -47.90
C GLU A 104 5.63 -16.65 -49.14
N ASN A 105 4.34 -16.34 -49.07
CA ASN A 105 3.42 -16.40 -50.21
C ASN A 105 3.80 -15.39 -51.31
N GLU A 106 4.19 -14.16 -50.96
CA GLU A 106 4.64 -13.15 -51.92
C GLU A 106 5.96 -13.60 -52.61
N LEU A 107 6.87 -14.24 -51.87
CA LEU A 107 8.08 -14.83 -52.46
C LEU A 107 7.77 -16.04 -53.37
N GLU A 108 6.82 -16.89 -53.00
CA GLU A 108 6.42 -18.04 -53.82
C GLU A 108 5.74 -17.58 -55.12
N GLU A 109 4.87 -16.57 -55.07
CA GLU A 109 4.26 -15.97 -56.26
C GLU A 109 5.29 -15.31 -57.20
N ASP A 110 6.33 -14.68 -56.64
CA ASP A 110 7.42 -14.06 -57.42
C ASP A 110 8.41 -15.08 -58.03
N LEU A 111 8.49 -16.31 -57.49
CA LEU A 111 9.38 -17.37 -57.97
C LEU A 111 8.76 -18.28 -59.04
N ASP A 112 7.45 -18.19 -59.29
CA ASP A 112 6.70 -18.98 -60.27
C ASP A 112 6.61 -18.32 -61.68
N PHE A 113 7.52 -17.38 -62.01
CA PHE A 113 7.73 -16.81 -63.35
C PHE A 113 8.98 -17.34 -64.09
#